data_AF-A0A371MS71-F1
#
_entry.id   AF-A0A371MS71-F1
#
_cell.length_a   1.000
_cell.length_b   1.000
_cell.length_c   1.000
_cell.angle_alpha   90.00
_cell.angle_beta   90.00
_cell.angle_gamma   90.00
#
_symmetry.space_group_name_H-M   'P 1'
#
loop_
_entity.id
_entity.type
_entity.pdbx_description
1 polymer ?
#
loop_
_entity_poly.entity_id
_entity_poly.type
_entity_poly.pdbx_seq_one_letter_code
_entity_poly.pdbx_strand_id
1 'polypeptide(L)'
;TGPRSFEIRLQSVDPAFPLRPIMWGAFCMPKEIIARYRPDEDQDGLTQDEEVQTLAYAGNLGPYSFERWNRESEFVATRNEEYYLREVDDVPDEWQHAPYFDAYTYEVVPEESTRLSALRSGELTATDIPETRVEQFEGRDDVDVKVFPQ
;
A
#
# COMPACT_ATOMS: atom_id res chain seq x y z
N THR A 1 1.51 -28.03 -10.41
CA THR A 1 2.74 -27.21 -10.36
C THR A 1 3.47 -27.47 -9.04
N GLY A 2 4.73 -27.07 -8.90
CA GLY A 2 5.52 -27.18 -7.65
C GLY A 2 5.38 -25.96 -6.71
N PRO A 3 6.10 -25.91 -5.57
CA PRO A 3 5.87 -24.95 -4.47
C PRO A 3 5.91 -23.45 -4.84
N ARG A 4 6.73 -23.03 -5.81
CA ARG A 4 6.87 -21.63 -6.26
C ARG A 4 6.39 -21.44 -7.70
N SER A 5 5.37 -22.20 -8.10
CA SER A 5 4.86 -22.17 -9.48
C SER A 5 3.35 -22.34 -9.48
N PHE A 6 2.69 -21.56 -10.33
CA PHE A 6 1.27 -21.64 -10.57
C PHE A 6 1.00 -21.71 -12.08
N GLU A 7 -0.18 -22.18 -12.44
CA GLU A 7 -0.63 -22.29 -13.82
C GLU A 7 -2.02 -21.68 -13.92
N ILE A 8 -2.23 -20.82 -14.92
CA ILE A 8 -3.53 -20.23 -15.22
C ILE A 8 -3.95 -20.76 -16.60
N ARG A 9 -5.14 -21.36 -16.66
CA ARG A 9 -5.76 -21.81 -17.91
C ARG A 9 -6.94 -20.90 -18.25
N LEU A 10 -6.81 -20.15 -19.33
CA LEU A 10 -7.87 -19.28 -19.82
C LEU A 10 -8.89 -20.10 -20.63
N GLN A 11 -10.17 -19.75 -20.52
CA GLN A 11 -11.23 -20.41 -21.28
C GLN A 11 -11.20 -20.04 -22.77
N SER A 12 -10.59 -18.90 -23.11
CA SER A 12 -10.38 -18.41 -24.46
C SER A 12 -9.07 -17.63 -24.55
N VAL A 13 -8.59 -17.41 -25.78
CA VAL A 13 -7.37 -16.62 -26.02
C VAL A 13 -7.61 -15.17 -25.62
N ASP A 14 -6.76 -14.65 -24.74
CA ASP A 14 -6.77 -13.26 -24.29
C ASP A 14 -5.33 -12.71 -24.24
N PRO A 15 -4.84 -12.05 -25.32
CA PRO A 15 -3.48 -11.53 -25.38
C PRO A 15 -3.20 -10.44 -24.34
N ALA A 16 -4.24 -9.76 -23.87
CA ALA A 16 -4.12 -8.71 -22.87
C ALA A 16 -4.09 -9.25 -21.43
N PHE A 17 -4.24 -10.58 -21.24
CA PHE A 17 -4.32 -11.18 -19.91
C PHE A 17 -3.18 -10.76 -18.97
N PRO A 18 -1.88 -10.75 -19.38
CA PRO A 18 -0.78 -10.29 -18.53
C PRO A 18 -0.90 -8.83 -18.08
N LEU A 19 -1.64 -8.00 -18.82
CA LEU A 19 -1.86 -6.58 -18.54
C LEU A 19 -3.16 -6.32 -17.77
N ARG A 20 -3.97 -7.35 -17.51
CA ARG A 20 -5.20 -7.19 -16.73
C ARG A 20 -4.88 -6.96 -15.25
N PRO A 21 -5.69 -6.18 -14.52
CA PRO A 21 -5.46 -5.89 -13.09
C PRO A 21 -5.24 -7.12 -12.22
N ILE A 22 -5.87 -8.25 -12.55
CA ILE A 22 -5.69 -9.52 -11.83
C ILE A 22 -4.24 -10.03 -11.84
N MET A 23 -3.41 -9.60 -12.80
CA MET A 23 -2.01 -10.03 -12.91
C MET A 23 -1.03 -9.10 -12.21
N TRP A 24 -1.30 -7.79 -12.18
CA TRP A 24 -0.36 -6.80 -11.62
C TRP A 24 -0.84 -6.13 -10.32
N GLY A 25 -2.14 -6.18 -10.02
CA GLY A 25 -2.77 -5.51 -8.88
C GLY A 25 -3.47 -6.46 -7.90
N ALA A 26 -3.25 -7.77 -8.01
CA ALA A 26 -3.81 -8.73 -7.07
C ALA A 26 -3.00 -8.75 -5.77
N PHE A 27 -3.58 -8.24 -4.70
CA PHE A 27 -3.05 -8.42 -3.35
C PHE A 27 -3.46 -9.80 -2.81
N CYS A 28 -2.47 -10.64 -2.50
CA CYS A 28 -2.72 -11.98 -2.00
C CYS A 28 -3.01 -11.98 -0.50
N MET A 29 -4.13 -12.57 -0.10
CA MET A 29 -4.43 -12.91 1.28
C MET A 29 -3.94 -14.33 1.60
N PRO A 30 -3.56 -14.65 2.85
CA PRO A 30 -3.20 -16.01 3.22
C PRO A 30 -4.28 -17.02 2.85
N LYS A 31 -3.82 -18.10 2.20
CA LYS A 31 -4.70 -19.19 1.75
C LYS A 31 -5.52 -19.80 2.89
N GLU A 32 -4.96 -19.86 4.09
CA GLU A 32 -5.59 -20.45 5.27
C GLU A 32 -6.83 -19.68 5.72
N ILE A 33 -6.86 -18.35 5.56
CA ILE A 33 -8.03 -17.52 5.85
C ILE A 33 -9.12 -17.80 4.81
N ILE A 34 -8.77 -17.68 3.52
CA ILE A 34 -9.72 -17.91 2.41
C ILE A 34 -10.32 -19.32 2.45
N ALA A 35 -9.52 -20.33 2.79
CA ALA A 35 -9.94 -21.73 2.80
C ALA A 35 -11.11 -22.01 3.78
N ARG A 36 -11.27 -21.22 4.84
CA ARG A 36 -12.36 -21.34 5.82
C ARG A 36 -13.72 -21.01 5.20
N TYR A 37 -13.77 -20.02 4.31
CA TYR A 37 -14.99 -19.47 3.72
C TYR A 37 -15.29 -19.98 2.31
N ARG A 38 -14.30 -20.59 1.65
CA ARG A 38 -14.44 -21.06 0.26
C ARG A 38 -15.51 -22.15 0.06
N PRO A 39 -15.71 -23.16 0.94
CA PRO A 39 -16.67 -24.23 0.71
C PRO A 39 -18.11 -23.74 0.47
N ASP A 40 -18.52 -22.71 1.20
CA ASP A 40 -19.87 -22.14 1.16
C ASP A 40 -19.95 -20.85 0.34
N GLU A 41 -18.83 -20.44 -0.29
CA GLU A 41 -18.69 -19.16 -0.99
C GLU A 41 -19.08 -17.93 -0.14
N ASP A 42 -18.82 -18.00 1.17
CA ASP A 42 -19.27 -17.02 2.16
C ASP A 42 -18.40 -15.76 2.17
N GLN A 43 -18.71 -14.83 1.27
CA GLN A 43 -18.02 -13.54 1.15
C GLN A 43 -18.30 -12.61 2.33
N ASP A 44 -19.52 -12.67 2.89
CA ASP A 44 -19.91 -11.82 4.00
C ASP A 44 -19.15 -12.26 5.27
N GLY A 45 -19.07 -13.57 5.52
CA GLY A 45 -18.28 -14.13 6.61
C GLY A 45 -16.80 -13.81 6.49
N LEU A 46 -16.21 -13.93 5.30
CA LEU A 46 -14.82 -13.52 5.08
C LEU A 46 -14.61 -12.03 5.34
N THR A 47 -15.56 -11.20 4.90
CA THR A 47 -15.49 -9.74 5.12
C THR A 47 -15.57 -9.42 6.62
N GLN A 48 -16.35 -10.17 7.40
CA GLN A 48 -16.54 -9.97 8.83
C GLN A 48 -15.52 -10.69 9.73
N ASP A 49 -14.65 -11.53 9.16
CA ASP A 49 -13.60 -12.26 9.89
C ASP A 49 -12.72 -11.27 10.68
N GLU A 50 -12.41 -11.63 11.94
CA GLU A 50 -11.65 -10.75 12.83
C GLU A 50 -10.22 -10.51 12.33
N GLU A 51 -9.53 -11.53 11.82
CA GLU A 51 -8.20 -11.37 11.24
C GLU A 51 -8.24 -10.42 10.03
N VAL A 52 -9.33 -10.47 9.26
CA VAL A 52 -9.56 -9.55 8.13
C VAL A 52 -9.83 -8.12 8.62
N GLN A 53 -10.76 -7.95 9.55
CA GLN A 53 -11.19 -6.65 10.08
C GLN A 53 -10.11 -5.91 10.89
N THR A 54 -9.17 -6.66 11.47
CA THR A 54 -8.06 -6.14 12.27
C THR A 54 -6.74 -6.10 11.51
N LEU A 55 -6.70 -6.61 10.28
CA LEU A 55 -5.49 -6.75 9.47
C LEU A 55 -4.41 -7.60 10.14
N ALA A 56 -4.78 -8.56 11.00
CA ALA A 56 -3.84 -9.42 11.72
C ALA A 56 -2.93 -10.25 10.81
N TYR A 57 -3.33 -10.41 9.53
CA TYR A 57 -2.58 -11.11 8.50
C TYR A 57 -1.60 -10.23 7.70
N ALA A 58 -1.60 -8.91 7.94
CA ALA A 58 -0.74 -7.96 7.24
C ALA A 58 0.75 -8.11 7.62
N GLY A 59 1.65 -7.47 6.85
CA GLY A 59 3.10 -7.51 7.09
C GLY A 59 3.85 -8.67 6.44
N ASN A 60 3.15 -9.54 5.70
CA ASN A 60 3.71 -10.75 5.08
C ASN A 60 4.73 -10.46 3.94
N LEU A 61 4.36 -9.65 2.93
CA LEU A 61 5.17 -9.47 1.70
C LEU A 61 5.51 -8.00 1.39
N GLY A 62 5.07 -7.07 2.22
CA GLY A 62 5.23 -5.63 1.98
C GLY A 62 6.50 -5.06 2.61
N PRO A 63 6.93 -3.85 2.18
CA PRO A 63 8.06 -3.14 2.77
C PRO A 63 7.81 -2.68 4.22
N TYR A 64 6.55 -2.60 4.65
CA TYR A 64 6.18 -2.21 6.00
C TYR A 64 5.18 -3.20 6.60
N SER A 65 5.28 -3.36 7.92
CA SER A 65 4.43 -4.19 8.77
C SER A 65 3.44 -3.31 9.52
N PHE A 66 2.20 -3.81 9.63
CA PHE A 66 1.15 -3.15 10.39
C PHE A 66 1.56 -2.98 11.86
N GLU A 67 1.44 -1.76 12.40
CA GLU A 67 1.63 -1.52 13.83
C GLU A 67 0.30 -1.23 14.52
N ARG A 68 -0.45 -0.24 14.03
CA ARG A 68 -1.74 0.16 14.62
C ARG A 68 -2.61 0.94 13.65
N TRP A 69 -3.91 0.90 13.88
CA TRP A 69 -4.88 1.71 13.16
C TRP A 69 -5.99 2.20 14.09
N ASN A 70 -6.08 3.52 14.21
CA ASN A 70 -7.24 4.19 14.74
C ASN A 70 -8.02 4.76 13.55
N ARG A 71 -9.17 4.15 13.25
CA ARG A 71 -9.93 4.37 12.00
C ARG A 71 -10.23 5.83 11.69
N GLU A 72 -10.40 6.66 12.71
CA GLU A 72 -10.78 8.06 12.56
C GLU A 72 -9.60 9.04 12.61
N SER A 73 -8.40 8.58 12.96
CA SER A 73 -7.26 9.47 13.18
C SER A 73 -6.01 9.08 12.42
N GLU A 74 -5.57 7.82 12.47
CA GLU A 74 -4.27 7.47 11.92
C GLU A 74 -4.06 5.97 11.70
N PHE A 75 -3.20 5.66 10.74
CA PHE A 75 -2.65 4.34 10.49
C PHE A 75 -1.12 4.43 10.59
N VAL A 76 -0.50 3.52 11.33
CA VAL A 76 0.96 3.44 11.47
C VAL A 76 1.46 2.09 11.04
N ALA A 77 2.55 2.10 10.28
CA ALA A 77 3.30 0.91 9.92
C ALA A 77 4.79 1.14 10.13
N THR A 78 5.48 0.08 10.52
CA THR A 78 6.93 0.05 10.77
C THR A 78 7.63 -0.71 9.67
N ARG A 79 8.91 -0.42 9.45
CA ARG A 79 9.73 -1.10 8.47
C ARG A 79 9.69 -2.61 8.66
N ASN A 80 9.47 -3.34 7.58
CA ASN A 80 9.63 -4.79 7.57
C ASN A 80 11.10 -5.14 7.32
N GLU A 81 11.82 -5.55 8.36
CA GLU A 81 13.22 -5.97 8.25
C GLU A 81 13.38 -7.26 7.42
N GLU A 82 12.32 -8.05 7.26
CA GLU A 82 12.28 -9.27 6.45
C GLU A 82 11.73 -9.03 5.03
N TYR A 83 11.66 -7.78 4.59
CA TYR A 83 11.16 -7.46 3.26
C TYR A 83 12.01 -8.11 2.16
N TYR A 84 11.37 -8.96 1.33
CA TYR A 84 12.08 -9.82 0.38
C TYR A 84 12.94 -9.10 -0.67
N LEU A 85 12.70 -7.81 -0.95
CA LEU A 85 13.53 -7.02 -1.88
C LEU A 85 14.69 -6.27 -1.19
N ARG A 86 14.77 -6.28 0.14
CA ARG A 86 15.75 -5.50 0.91
C ARG A 86 17.20 -5.91 0.64
N GLU A 87 17.43 -7.19 0.41
CA GLU A 87 18.76 -7.80 0.22
C GLU A 87 18.99 -8.30 -1.21
N VAL A 88 18.28 -7.75 -2.20
CA VAL A 88 18.44 -8.16 -3.60
C VAL A 88 19.56 -7.35 -4.26
N ASP A 89 20.56 -8.04 -4.82
CA ASP A 89 21.77 -7.43 -5.40
C ASP A 89 21.60 -6.89 -6.84
N ASP A 90 20.49 -7.20 -7.51
CA ASP A 90 20.20 -6.82 -8.91
C ASP A 90 19.09 -5.74 -9.02
N VAL A 91 19.13 -4.74 -8.13
CA VAL A 91 18.24 -3.58 -8.18
C VAL A 91 19.05 -2.30 -8.38
N PRO A 92 18.46 -1.23 -8.97
CA PRO A 92 19.13 0.06 -9.04
C PRO A 92 19.55 0.55 -7.64
N ASP A 93 20.62 1.34 -7.56
CA ASP A 93 21.22 1.78 -6.29
C ASP A 93 20.19 2.45 -5.35
N GLU A 94 19.22 3.18 -5.91
CA GLU A 94 18.15 3.86 -5.16
C GLU A 94 17.13 2.91 -4.52
N TRP A 95 17.23 1.61 -4.79
CA TRP A 95 16.37 0.56 -4.22
C TRP A 95 17.14 -0.41 -3.33
N GLN A 96 18.47 -0.32 -3.29
CA GLN A 96 19.29 -1.15 -2.40
C GLN A 96 18.92 -0.84 -0.94
N HIS A 97 18.66 -1.89 -0.16
CA HIS A 97 18.28 -1.79 1.25
C HIS A 97 16.96 -1.03 1.52
N ALA A 98 16.10 -0.86 0.52
CA ALA A 98 14.76 -0.34 0.73
C ALA A 98 13.95 -1.25 1.69
N PRO A 99 12.98 -0.69 2.45
CA PRO A 99 12.67 0.73 2.54
C PRO A 99 13.59 1.49 3.52
N TYR A 100 13.67 2.81 3.33
CA TYR A 100 14.61 3.70 4.03
C TYR A 100 14.07 4.37 5.28
N PHE A 101 12.75 4.42 5.47
CA PHE A 101 12.13 5.00 6.66
C PHE A 101 11.80 3.92 7.68
N ASP A 102 11.98 4.22 8.97
CA ASP A 102 11.72 3.28 10.06
C ASP A 102 10.23 3.04 10.25
N ALA A 103 9.41 4.05 9.95
CA ALA A 103 7.96 3.99 10.01
C ALA A 103 7.35 5.02 9.06
N TYR A 104 6.07 4.85 8.76
CA TYR A 104 5.23 5.89 8.20
C TYR A 104 3.89 5.95 8.92
N THR A 105 3.30 7.14 8.94
CA THR A 105 1.98 7.42 9.48
C THR A 105 1.12 8.02 8.38
N TYR A 106 -0.07 7.44 8.16
CA TYR A 106 -1.15 8.14 7.46
C TYR A 106 -2.04 8.80 8.49
N GLU A 107 -2.14 10.12 8.43
CA GLU A 107 -3.01 10.90 9.31
C GLU A 107 -4.29 11.34 8.59
N VAL A 108 -5.42 11.21 9.26
CA VAL A 108 -6.72 11.63 8.76
C VAL A 108 -6.92 13.09 9.11
N VAL A 109 -6.65 13.98 8.15
CA VAL A 109 -6.91 15.43 8.26
C VAL A 109 -7.94 15.83 7.20
N PRO A 110 -9.25 15.80 7.54
CA PRO A 110 -10.32 15.98 6.55
C PRO A 110 -10.35 17.39 5.95
N GLU A 111 -10.03 18.40 6.75
CA GLU A 111 -10.13 19.80 6.36
C GLU A 111 -8.87 20.22 5.60
N GLU A 112 -9.04 20.64 4.35
CA GLU A 112 -7.95 20.96 3.42
C GLU A 112 -7.03 22.04 3.97
N SER A 113 -7.57 23.15 4.50
CA SER A 113 -6.72 24.26 4.93
C SER A 113 -5.86 23.91 6.13
N THR A 114 -6.36 23.07 7.04
CA THR A 114 -5.62 22.47 8.15
C THR A 114 -4.50 21.58 7.62
N ARG A 115 -4.80 20.68 6.68
CA ARG A 115 -3.80 19.78 6.08
C ARG A 115 -2.69 20.53 5.35
N LEU A 116 -3.06 21.55 4.58
CA LEU A 116 -2.12 22.43 3.88
C LEU A 116 -1.30 23.30 4.86
N SER A 117 -1.89 23.71 5.98
CA SER A 117 -1.16 24.43 7.04
C SER A 117 -0.17 23.52 7.76
N ALA A 118 -0.54 22.26 8.02
CA ALA A 118 0.34 21.25 8.61
C ALA A 118 1.51 20.89 7.68
N LEU A 119 1.30 20.85 6.36
CA LEU A 119 2.40 20.75 5.39
C LEU A 119 3.35 21.95 5.50
N ARG A 120 2.83 23.17 5.61
CA ARG A 120 3.65 24.40 5.72
C ARG A 120 4.44 24.50 7.02
N SER A 121 3.94 23.92 8.10
CA SER A 121 4.65 23.89 9.39
C SER A 121 5.67 22.76 9.47
N GLY A 122 5.67 21.82 8.51
CA GLY A 122 6.48 20.60 8.54
C GLY A 122 5.92 19.52 9.48
N GLU A 123 4.69 19.68 9.96
CA GLU A 123 3.98 18.65 10.73
C GLU A 123 3.60 17.46 9.83
N LEU A 124 3.12 17.75 8.61
CA LEU A 124 2.98 16.75 7.56
C LEU A 124 4.16 16.83 6.59
N THR A 125 4.65 15.66 6.17
CA THR A 125 5.77 15.54 5.22
C THR A 125 5.31 15.35 3.77
N ALA A 126 4.06 14.93 3.57
CA ALA A 126 3.47 14.74 2.26
C ALA A 126 1.94 14.87 2.33
N THR A 127 1.33 15.49 1.32
CA THR A 127 -0.12 15.48 1.12
C THR A 127 -0.45 15.87 -0.32
N ASP A 128 -1.67 15.52 -0.77
CA ASP A 128 -2.20 16.01 -2.03
C ASP A 128 -2.54 17.51 -1.95
N ILE A 129 -2.11 18.24 -2.97
CA ILE A 129 -2.39 19.67 -3.14
C ILE A 129 -3.41 19.82 -4.26
N PRO A 130 -4.58 20.45 -4.01
CA PRO A 130 -5.52 20.77 -5.08
C PRO A 130 -4.87 21.65 -6.13
N GLU A 131 -5.22 21.46 -7.41
CA GLU A 131 -4.67 22.23 -8.53
C GLU A 131 -4.77 23.74 -8.30
N THR A 132 -5.89 24.23 -7.73
CA THR A 132 -6.13 25.65 -7.42
C THR A 132 -5.24 26.23 -6.31
N ARG A 133 -4.43 25.39 -5.65
CA ARG A 133 -3.53 25.75 -4.54
C ARG A 133 -2.06 25.52 -4.88
N VAL A 134 -1.73 24.92 -6.03
CA VAL A 134 -0.36 24.55 -6.43
C VAL A 134 0.59 25.76 -6.39
N GLU A 135 0.19 26.89 -6.97
CA GLU A 135 0.99 28.13 -7.01
C GLU A 135 1.39 28.64 -5.61
N GLN A 136 0.69 28.22 -4.55
CA GLN A 136 1.02 28.62 -3.18
C GLN A 136 2.17 27.82 -2.56
N PHE A 137 2.55 26.71 -3.19
CA PHE A 137 3.59 25.79 -2.73
C PHE A 137 4.75 25.69 -3.70
N GLU A 138 4.53 25.97 -4.99
CA GLU A 138 5.60 26.04 -5.98
C GLU A 138 6.66 27.09 -5.61
N GLY A 139 7.93 26.71 -5.79
CA GLY A 139 9.07 27.59 -5.54
C GLY A 139 9.43 27.80 -4.07
N ARG A 140 8.76 27.10 -3.14
CA ARG A 140 9.21 27.02 -1.75
C ARG A 140 10.43 26.10 -1.64
N ASP A 141 11.41 26.47 -0.82
CA ASP A 141 12.63 25.68 -0.64
C ASP A 141 12.39 24.39 0.19
N ASP A 142 11.29 24.33 0.95
CA ASP A 142 10.96 23.25 1.89
C ASP A 142 9.88 22.29 1.37
N VAL A 143 9.31 22.54 0.19
CA VAL A 143 8.24 21.72 -0.39
C VAL A 143 8.53 21.47 -1.87
N ASP A 144 8.64 20.20 -2.25
CA ASP A 144 8.77 19.79 -3.64
C ASP A 144 7.39 19.39 -4.20
N VAL A 145 6.89 20.15 -5.17
CA VAL A 145 5.58 19.91 -5.79
C VAL A 145 5.77 19.02 -7.02
N LYS A 146 5.11 17.86 -7.03
CA LYS A 146 5.08 16.94 -8.18
C LYS A 146 3.69 16.88 -8.80
N VAL A 147 3.60 17.17 -10.09
CA VAL A 147 2.36 17.08 -10.86
C VAL A 147 2.45 15.87 -11.79
N PHE A 148 1.49 14.96 -11.66
CA PHE A 148 1.39 13.75 -12.49
C PHE A 148 0.18 13.88 -13.43
N PRO A 149 0.30 13.47 -14.71
CA PRO A 149 -0.86 13.36 -15.60
C PRO A 149 -1.89 12.38 -15.01
N GLN A 150 -3.17 12.74 -15.09
CA GLN A 150 -4.29 11.86 -14.78
C GLN A 150 -4.73 11.07 -16.02
#